data_AF-A0A963HDI8-F1
#
_entry.id   AF-A0A963HDI8-F1
#
_cell.length_a   1.000
_cell.length_b   1.000
_cell.length_c   1.000
_cell.angle_alpha   90.00
_cell.angle_beta   90.00
_cell.angle_gamma   90.00
#
_symmetry.space_group_name_H-M   'P 1'
#
loop_
_entity.id
_entity.type
_entity.pdbx_description
1 polymer ?
#
loop_
_entity_poly.entity_id
_entity_poly.type
_entity_poly.pdbx_seq_one_letter_code
_entity_poly.pdbx_strand_id
1 'polypeptide(L)'
;MTNPANHPQRFSLNYELHARPPEALSIPEQASYLALATDPSNRQAEYECIVELCTRYGVTSPAPELNHFKVDLGTFRLKWERRAECSSYTFFRQGDVGDPFAQPVIASVPQDWLEGLPGQVLVAAHVALRPAPAEPSSNEELASLFEGNPLVGSRVGDGVASVRADFRIHADGFSRFLIEDVSLTPRQAGRMVQRLLEIETYLMRALLTLPVARATLPVLADADLQLAAL
;
A
#
# COMPACT_ATOMS: atom_id res chain seq x y z
N MET A 1 -9.89 41.55 10.74
CA MET A 1 -9.66 41.38 9.28
C MET A 1 -10.74 40.46 8.75
N THR A 2 -11.57 40.92 7.84
CA THR A 2 -12.58 40.11 7.15
C THR A 2 -11.92 39.43 5.95
N ASN A 3 -11.92 38.10 5.94
CA ASN A 3 -11.43 37.35 4.78
C ASN A 3 -12.37 37.53 3.58
N PRO A 4 -11.87 37.45 2.34
CA PRO A 4 -12.70 37.39 1.12
C PRO A 4 -13.66 36.20 1.14
N ALA A 5 -14.70 36.26 0.31
CA ALA A 5 -15.66 35.17 0.16
C ALA A 5 -14.98 33.87 -0.28
N ASN A 6 -15.34 32.77 0.37
CA ASN A 6 -14.82 31.45 0.02
C ASN A 6 -15.42 30.95 -1.30
N HIS A 7 -14.61 30.27 -2.11
CA HIS A 7 -15.13 29.42 -3.17
C HIS A 7 -16.06 28.33 -2.56
N PRO A 8 -17.23 28.02 -3.15
CA PRO A 8 -18.19 27.07 -2.58
C PRO A 8 -17.60 25.69 -2.25
N GLN A 9 -16.65 25.22 -3.05
CA GLN A 9 -16.01 23.91 -2.88
C GLN A 9 -14.74 23.93 -2.02
N ARG A 10 -14.29 25.10 -1.52
CA ARG A 10 -13.00 25.24 -0.83
C ARG A 10 -12.85 24.21 0.30
N PHE A 11 -13.89 24.09 1.12
CA PHE A 11 -13.86 23.21 2.28
C PHE A 11 -14.03 21.75 1.90
N SER A 12 -14.98 21.41 1.01
CA SER A 12 -15.22 20.03 0.60
C SER A 12 -13.98 19.40 -0.06
N LEU A 13 -13.30 20.13 -0.95
CA LEU A 13 -12.07 19.66 -1.58
C LEU A 13 -10.91 19.53 -0.57
N ASN A 14 -10.81 20.49 0.37
CA ASN A 14 -9.81 20.39 1.44
C ASN A 14 -10.07 19.19 2.34
N TYR A 15 -11.33 18.91 2.70
CA TYR A 15 -11.69 17.74 3.49
C TYR A 15 -11.41 16.43 2.75
N GLU A 16 -11.72 16.36 1.45
CA GLU A 16 -11.42 15.18 0.62
C GLU A 16 -9.92 14.85 0.59
N LEU A 17 -9.07 15.87 0.46
CA LEU A 17 -7.62 15.70 0.48
C LEU A 17 -7.11 15.14 1.82
N HIS A 18 -7.79 15.45 2.92
CA HIS A 18 -7.40 15.08 4.28
C HIS A 18 -8.22 13.94 4.89
N ALA A 19 -9.21 13.39 4.16
CA ALA A 19 -10.09 12.34 4.66
C ALA A 19 -9.36 11.04 5.00
N ARG A 20 -8.16 10.83 4.43
CA ARG A 20 -7.39 9.59 4.52
C ARG A 20 -6.05 9.79 5.24
N PRO A 21 -6.03 10.13 6.54
CA PRO A 21 -4.79 10.37 7.25
C PRO A 21 -3.97 9.07 7.35
N PRO A 22 -2.64 9.15 7.17
CA PRO A 22 -1.73 8.05 7.44
C PRO A 22 -1.90 7.50 8.86
N GLU A 23 -1.65 6.20 9.03
CA GLU A 23 -1.59 5.58 10.35
C GLU A 23 -0.30 6.00 11.04
N ALA A 24 -0.34 6.37 12.33
CA ALA A 24 0.90 6.58 13.08
C ALA A 24 1.49 5.20 13.40
N LEU A 25 2.76 4.99 13.03
CA LEU A 25 3.45 3.71 13.18
C LEU A 25 4.55 3.84 14.22
N SER A 26 4.58 2.92 15.18
CA SER A 26 5.53 2.92 16.29
C SER A 26 6.53 1.81 16.07
N ILE A 27 7.77 2.17 15.79
CA ILE A 27 8.83 1.23 15.39
C ILE A 27 9.35 0.49 16.63
N PRO A 28 9.58 -0.84 16.57
CA PRO A 28 9.47 -1.72 15.40
C PRO A 28 8.02 -2.10 15.02
N GLU A 29 7.77 -2.21 13.72
CA GLU A 29 6.43 -2.46 13.17
C GLU A 29 6.49 -3.19 11.82
N GLN A 30 5.54 -4.09 11.57
CA GLN A 30 5.34 -4.74 10.28
C GLN A 30 4.01 -4.32 9.66
N ALA A 31 3.95 -4.34 8.33
CA ALA A 31 2.72 -4.19 7.57
C ALA A 31 2.63 -5.24 6.45
N SER A 32 1.41 -5.69 6.17
CA SER A 32 1.06 -6.39 4.92
C SER A 32 0.00 -5.59 4.19
N TYR A 33 0.16 -5.42 2.89
CA TYR A 33 -0.67 -4.57 2.06
C TYR A 33 -1.23 -5.35 0.89
N LEU A 34 -2.50 -5.10 0.59
CA LEU A 34 -3.17 -5.52 -0.63
C LEU A 34 -3.81 -4.29 -1.28
N ALA A 35 -3.59 -4.11 -2.58
CA ALA A 35 -4.40 -3.26 -3.44
C ALA A 35 -5.13 -4.15 -4.44
N LEU A 36 -6.46 -4.16 -4.39
CA LEU A 36 -7.31 -4.93 -5.27
C LEU A 36 -7.91 -4.01 -6.34
N ALA A 37 -7.67 -4.32 -7.61
CA ALA A 37 -8.43 -3.76 -8.72
C ALA A 37 -9.88 -4.25 -8.59
N THR A 38 -10.82 -3.32 -8.57
CA THR A 38 -12.23 -3.64 -8.30
C THR A 38 -13.16 -2.72 -9.10
N ASP A 39 -14.35 -3.21 -9.40
CA ASP A 39 -15.40 -2.49 -10.13
C ASP A 39 -16.43 -1.91 -9.14
N PRO A 40 -17.10 -0.77 -9.44
CA PRO A 40 -18.14 -0.22 -8.58
C PRO A 40 -19.26 -1.20 -8.18
N SER A 41 -19.54 -2.23 -8.98
CA SER A 41 -20.48 -3.30 -8.64
C SER A 41 -20.11 -4.09 -7.38
N ASN A 42 -18.82 -4.13 -7.01
CA ASN A 42 -18.33 -4.87 -5.84
C ASN A 42 -18.43 -4.10 -4.52
N ARG A 43 -18.86 -2.83 -4.52
CA ARG A 43 -18.84 -1.97 -3.32
C ARG A 43 -19.65 -2.54 -2.16
N GLN A 44 -20.78 -3.18 -2.46
CA GLN A 44 -21.64 -3.78 -1.45
C GLN A 44 -20.98 -5.02 -0.84
N ALA A 45 -20.50 -5.95 -1.68
CA ALA A 45 -19.79 -7.14 -1.23
C ALA A 45 -18.53 -6.79 -0.40
N GLU A 46 -17.77 -5.78 -0.82
CA GLU A 46 -16.62 -5.31 -0.06
C GLU A 46 -17.02 -4.78 1.33
N TYR A 47 -18.09 -3.98 1.40
CA TYR A 47 -18.58 -3.46 2.67
C TYR A 47 -19.02 -4.61 3.59
N GLU A 48 -19.70 -5.61 3.04
CA GLU A 48 -20.11 -6.82 3.76
C GLU A 48 -18.90 -7.59 4.30
N CYS A 49 -17.81 -7.73 3.54
CA CYS A 49 -16.56 -8.31 4.04
C CYS A 49 -16.00 -7.52 5.24
N ILE A 50 -15.98 -6.18 5.19
CA ILE A 50 -15.51 -5.36 6.33
C ILE A 50 -16.41 -5.56 7.55
N VAL A 51 -17.73 -5.59 7.38
CA VAL A 51 -18.70 -5.84 8.46
C VAL A 51 -18.51 -7.23 9.07
N GLU A 52 -18.31 -8.24 8.23
CA GLU A 52 -18.05 -9.62 8.65
C GLU A 52 -16.78 -9.70 9.51
N LEU A 53 -15.68 -9.07 9.07
CA LEU A 53 -14.44 -9.04 9.83
C LEU A 53 -14.65 -8.34 11.18
N CYS A 54 -15.34 -7.19 11.19
CA CYS A 54 -15.63 -6.47 12.43
C CYS A 54 -16.45 -7.33 13.41
N THR A 55 -17.46 -8.05 12.89
CA THR A 55 -18.31 -8.95 13.66
C THR A 55 -17.50 -10.09 14.27
N ARG A 56 -16.61 -10.71 13.48
CA ARG A 56 -15.75 -11.82 13.91
C ARG A 56 -14.83 -11.44 15.07
N TYR A 57 -14.38 -10.20 15.14
CA TYR A 57 -13.50 -9.68 16.20
C TYR A 57 -14.25 -8.87 17.28
N GLY A 58 -15.58 -8.77 17.20
CA GLY A 58 -16.40 -8.09 18.21
C GLY A 58 -16.20 -6.57 18.27
N VAL A 59 -15.89 -5.93 17.15
CA VAL A 59 -15.69 -4.48 17.03
C VAL A 59 -16.79 -3.82 16.20
N THR A 60 -16.99 -2.51 16.38
CA THR A 60 -17.99 -1.75 15.64
C THR A 60 -17.57 -1.54 14.18
N SER A 61 -18.43 -1.91 13.24
CA SER A 61 -18.22 -1.69 11.81
C SER A 61 -18.38 -0.21 11.40
N PRO A 62 -17.76 0.22 10.29
CA PRO A 62 -17.99 1.56 9.74
C PRO A 62 -19.42 1.73 9.22
N ALA A 63 -19.86 2.99 9.10
CA ALA A 63 -21.07 3.32 8.38
C ALA A 63 -20.90 3.02 6.86
N PRO A 64 -21.96 2.59 6.14
CA PRO A 64 -21.88 2.17 4.73
C PRO A 64 -21.31 3.22 3.76
N GLU A 65 -21.49 4.50 4.07
CA GLU A 65 -21.03 5.64 3.27
C GLU A 65 -19.54 5.94 3.40
N LEU A 66 -18.84 5.37 4.38
CA LEU A 66 -17.42 5.60 4.59
C LEU A 66 -16.59 4.85 3.54
N ASN A 67 -15.65 5.57 2.93
CA ASN A 67 -14.70 5.03 1.96
C ASN A 67 -13.32 4.76 2.59
N HIS A 68 -13.19 4.90 3.91
CA HIS A 68 -12.01 4.50 4.64
C HIS A 68 -12.40 4.09 6.06
N PHE A 69 -11.66 3.16 6.64
CA PHE A 69 -11.89 2.68 7.99
C PHE A 69 -10.58 2.23 8.61
N LYS A 70 -10.47 2.41 9.93
CA LYS A 70 -9.33 1.96 10.72
C LYS A 70 -9.86 1.29 11.96
N VAL A 71 -9.31 0.13 12.28
CA VAL A 71 -9.74 -0.63 13.45
C VAL A 71 -8.59 -1.45 14.00
N ASP A 72 -8.55 -1.54 15.33
CA ASP A 72 -7.68 -2.47 16.04
C ASP A 72 -8.46 -3.76 16.31
N LEU A 73 -7.96 -4.89 15.82
CA LEU A 73 -8.56 -6.22 15.95
C LEU A 73 -7.79 -7.06 17.00
N GLY A 74 -6.95 -6.42 17.81
CA GLY A 74 -6.14 -7.04 18.87
C GLY A 74 -4.83 -7.62 18.33
N THR A 75 -4.91 -8.62 17.45
CA THR A 75 -3.71 -9.29 16.90
C THR A 75 -3.04 -8.46 15.80
N PHE A 76 -3.82 -7.67 15.08
CA PHE A 76 -3.37 -6.75 14.05
C PHE A 76 -4.35 -5.58 13.95
N ARG A 77 -3.88 -4.46 13.40
CA ARG A 77 -4.71 -3.32 13.03
C ARG A 77 -5.01 -3.37 11.53
N LEU A 78 -6.23 -3.03 11.13
CA LEU A 78 -6.60 -2.88 9.72
C LEU A 78 -6.81 -1.41 9.40
N LYS A 79 -6.21 -0.96 8.29
CA LYS A 79 -6.62 0.24 7.54
C LYS A 79 -7.20 -0.20 6.21
N TRP A 80 -8.47 0.11 5.99
CA TRP A 80 -9.16 -0.08 4.71
C TRP A 80 -9.39 1.27 4.04
N GLU A 81 -9.17 1.35 2.73
CA GLU A 81 -9.41 2.54 1.92
C GLU A 81 -9.97 2.14 0.55
N ARG A 82 -11.17 2.61 0.23
CA ARG A 82 -11.79 2.51 -1.08
C ARG A 82 -11.44 3.75 -1.90
N ARG A 83 -10.87 3.53 -3.08
CA ARG A 83 -10.67 4.55 -4.12
C ARG A 83 -11.53 4.21 -5.33
N ALA A 84 -11.65 5.14 -6.26
CA ALA A 84 -12.48 4.91 -7.46
C ALA A 84 -11.97 3.72 -8.28
N GLU A 85 -10.68 3.41 -8.18
CA GLU A 85 -10.00 2.52 -9.12
C GLU A 85 -9.34 1.30 -8.46
N CYS A 86 -9.27 1.28 -7.13
CA CYS A 86 -8.85 0.13 -6.34
C CYS A 86 -9.32 0.29 -4.90
N SER A 87 -9.43 -0.84 -4.21
CA SER A 87 -9.55 -0.87 -2.77
C SER A 87 -8.27 -1.38 -2.15
N SER A 88 -7.85 -0.78 -1.04
CA SER A 88 -6.64 -1.19 -0.35
C SER A 88 -6.87 -1.56 1.10
N TYR A 89 -6.11 -2.56 1.54
CA TYR A 89 -6.12 -3.13 2.87
C TYR A 89 -4.68 -3.13 3.37
N THR A 90 -4.42 -2.45 4.47
CA THR A 90 -3.13 -2.51 5.16
C THR A 90 -3.33 -3.08 6.54
N PHE A 91 -2.68 -4.21 6.80
CA PHE A 91 -2.66 -4.88 8.09
C PHE A 91 -1.36 -4.52 8.80
N PHE A 92 -1.43 -3.98 10.01
CA PHE A 92 -0.27 -3.57 10.81
C PHE A 92 -0.14 -4.41 12.06
N ARG A 93 1.09 -4.70 12.47
CA ARG A 93 1.39 -5.32 13.75
C ARG A 93 2.64 -4.67 14.34
N GLN A 94 2.48 -4.10 15.52
CA GLN A 94 3.59 -3.59 16.32
C GLN A 94 4.21 -4.74 17.11
N GLY A 95 5.54 -4.77 17.21
CA GLY A 95 6.25 -5.80 17.96
C GLY A 95 7.62 -6.08 17.36
N ASP A 96 8.39 -6.95 18.02
CA ASP A 96 9.70 -7.36 17.52
C ASP A 96 9.58 -7.98 16.13
N VAL A 97 10.46 -7.53 15.24
CA VAL A 97 10.42 -7.81 13.80
C VAL A 97 11.34 -8.99 13.47
N GLY A 98 12.23 -9.43 14.38
CA GLY A 98 13.05 -10.64 14.21
C GLY A 98 13.64 -10.77 12.80
N ASP A 99 13.34 -11.89 12.13
CA ASP A 99 13.41 -11.97 10.66
C ASP A 99 12.21 -11.20 10.05
N PRO A 100 12.46 -10.05 9.39
CA PRO A 100 11.42 -9.10 9.00
C PRO A 100 10.27 -9.65 8.16
N PHE A 101 10.52 -10.72 7.39
CA PHE A 101 9.54 -11.26 6.44
C PHE A 101 9.15 -12.72 6.72
N ALA A 102 9.70 -13.36 7.75
CA ALA A 102 9.39 -14.75 8.08
C ALA A 102 7.96 -14.95 8.61
N GLN A 103 7.40 -13.94 9.29
CA GLN A 103 6.04 -13.98 9.84
C GLN A 103 5.28 -12.72 9.41
N PRO A 104 4.82 -12.62 8.16
CA PRO A 104 4.11 -11.43 7.70
C PRO A 104 2.77 -11.25 8.43
N VAL A 105 2.30 -10.00 8.54
CA VAL A 105 1.05 -9.68 9.24
C VAL A 105 -0.16 -10.37 8.59
N ILE A 106 -0.14 -10.55 7.27
CA ILE A 106 -1.20 -11.24 6.52
C ILE A 106 -1.48 -12.66 7.06
N ALA A 107 -0.47 -13.34 7.61
CA ALA A 107 -0.62 -14.69 8.18
C ALA A 107 -1.48 -14.72 9.46
N SER A 108 -1.72 -13.56 10.10
CA SER A 108 -2.64 -13.42 11.23
C SER A 108 -4.07 -13.10 10.81
N VAL A 109 -4.31 -12.81 9.52
CA VAL A 109 -5.63 -12.48 8.98
C VAL A 109 -6.37 -13.77 8.61
N PRO A 110 -7.68 -13.92 8.87
CA PRO A 110 -8.41 -15.11 8.50
C PRO A 110 -8.36 -15.40 7.00
N GLN A 111 -7.90 -16.58 6.62
CA GLN A 111 -7.69 -16.95 5.22
C GLN A 111 -9.00 -17.03 4.43
N ASP A 112 -10.05 -17.59 5.05
CA ASP A 112 -11.40 -17.64 4.49
C ASP A 112 -11.94 -16.25 4.16
N TRP A 113 -11.64 -15.27 5.01
CA TRP A 113 -12.01 -13.88 4.77
C TRP A 113 -11.22 -13.25 3.63
N LEU A 114 -9.90 -13.51 3.54
CA LEU A 114 -9.06 -13.02 2.45
C LEU A 114 -9.51 -13.57 1.09
N GLU A 115 -9.86 -14.86 1.03
CA GLU A 115 -10.37 -15.52 -0.18
C GLU A 115 -11.73 -14.96 -0.62
N GLY A 116 -12.53 -14.44 0.32
CA GLY A 116 -13.82 -13.80 0.05
C GLY A 116 -13.73 -12.35 -0.45
N LEU A 117 -12.55 -11.72 -0.42
CA LEU A 117 -12.41 -10.32 -0.84
C LEU A 117 -12.71 -10.14 -2.34
N PRO A 118 -13.58 -9.19 -2.73
CA PRO A 118 -13.87 -8.96 -4.13
C PRO A 118 -12.73 -8.20 -4.83
N GLY A 119 -12.52 -8.51 -6.10
CA GLY A 119 -11.53 -7.86 -6.96
C GLY A 119 -10.35 -8.77 -7.30
N GLN A 120 -9.30 -8.17 -7.84
CA GLN A 120 -8.08 -8.86 -8.27
C GLN A 120 -6.86 -8.17 -7.70
N VAL A 121 -5.91 -8.94 -7.16
CA VAL A 121 -4.66 -8.39 -6.60
C VAL A 121 -3.89 -7.65 -7.70
N LEU A 122 -3.72 -6.35 -7.51
CA LEU A 122 -2.86 -5.50 -8.35
C LEU A 122 -1.49 -5.28 -7.70
N VAL A 123 -1.48 -5.11 -6.37
CA VAL A 123 -0.26 -5.01 -5.56
C VAL A 123 -0.47 -5.81 -4.28
N ALA A 124 0.55 -6.57 -3.90
CA ALA A 124 0.68 -7.23 -2.62
C ALA A 124 2.09 -6.93 -2.10
N ALA A 125 2.21 -6.34 -0.91
CA ALA A 125 3.51 -5.95 -0.36
C ALA A 125 3.64 -6.21 1.14
N HIS A 126 4.82 -6.61 1.58
CA HIS A 126 5.23 -6.63 2.99
C HIS A 126 6.17 -5.47 3.26
N VAL A 127 5.92 -4.76 4.36
CA VAL A 127 6.80 -3.68 4.82
C VAL A 127 7.24 -4.01 6.23
N ALA A 128 8.55 -3.95 6.47
CA ALA A 128 9.11 -4.06 7.80
C ALA A 128 9.81 -2.77 8.18
N LEU A 129 9.50 -2.26 9.37
CA LEU A 129 10.10 -1.08 9.96
C LEU A 129 10.87 -1.50 11.19
N ARG A 130 12.18 -1.27 11.19
CA ARG A 130 13.05 -1.55 12.34
C ARG A 130 13.95 -0.36 12.64
N PRO A 131 14.45 -0.22 13.88
CA PRO A 131 15.53 0.72 14.17
C PRO A 131 16.73 0.43 13.27
N ALA A 132 17.41 1.48 12.81
CA ALA A 132 18.66 1.33 12.11
C ALA A 132 19.68 0.63 13.04
N PRO A 133 20.40 -0.39 12.53
CA PRO A 133 21.37 -1.08 13.34
C PRO A 133 22.52 -0.14 13.71
N ALA A 134 23.14 -0.37 14.87
CA ALA A 134 24.27 0.43 15.34
C ALA A 134 25.47 0.35 14.37
N GLU A 135 25.67 -0.83 13.78
CA GLU A 135 26.61 -1.07 12.69
C GLU A 135 25.82 -1.35 11.41
N PRO A 136 26.20 -0.78 10.26
CA PRO A 136 25.50 -1.04 9.00
C PRO A 136 25.51 -2.53 8.65
N SER A 137 24.33 -3.10 8.38
CA SER A 137 24.23 -4.48 7.88
C SER A 137 25.00 -4.65 6.58
N SER A 138 25.61 -5.82 6.40
CA SER A 138 26.31 -6.14 5.15
C SER A 138 25.33 -6.27 3.98
N ASN A 139 25.84 -6.17 2.76
CA ASN A 139 25.02 -6.40 1.58
C ASN A 139 24.51 -7.84 1.52
N GLU A 140 25.30 -8.84 1.96
CA GLU A 140 24.83 -10.23 2.01
C GLU A 140 23.72 -10.43 3.03
N GLU A 141 23.85 -9.83 4.22
CA GLU A 141 22.82 -9.89 5.26
C GLU A 141 21.51 -9.29 4.77
N LEU A 142 21.57 -8.12 4.14
CA LEU A 142 20.38 -7.47 3.60
C LEU A 142 19.79 -8.27 2.45
N ALA A 143 20.60 -8.75 1.51
CA ALA A 143 20.14 -9.54 0.37
C ALA A 143 19.47 -10.85 0.81
N SER A 144 19.90 -11.45 1.93
CA SER A 144 19.29 -12.66 2.49
C SER A 144 17.79 -12.49 2.82
N LEU A 145 17.36 -11.27 3.18
CA LEU A 145 15.96 -10.93 3.43
C LEU A 145 15.10 -10.90 2.15
N PHE A 146 15.77 -10.88 0.99
CA PHE A 146 15.17 -10.77 -0.34
C PHE A 146 15.66 -11.91 -1.24
N GLU A 147 15.80 -13.13 -0.70
CA GLU A 147 16.16 -14.34 -1.48
C GLU A 147 17.52 -14.23 -2.22
N GLY A 148 18.43 -13.38 -1.73
CA GLY A 148 19.73 -13.12 -2.35
C GLY A 148 19.67 -12.18 -3.55
N ASN A 149 18.54 -11.55 -3.83
CA ASN A 149 18.38 -10.62 -4.96
C ASN A 149 19.21 -9.34 -4.75
N PRO A 150 19.67 -8.71 -5.84
CA PRO A 150 20.29 -7.39 -5.77
C PRO A 150 19.27 -6.35 -5.27
N LEU A 151 19.67 -5.57 -4.28
CA LEU A 151 18.82 -4.56 -3.67
C LEU A 151 19.04 -3.19 -4.29
N VAL A 152 17.96 -2.43 -4.39
CA VAL A 152 17.99 -0.99 -4.55
C VAL A 152 17.59 -0.34 -3.24
N GLY A 153 18.23 0.78 -2.91
CA GLY A 153 17.94 1.48 -1.66
C GLY A 153 18.34 2.94 -1.70
N SER A 154 17.73 3.72 -0.81
CA SER A 154 18.01 5.15 -0.68
C SER A 154 17.77 5.62 0.75
N ARG A 155 18.46 6.70 1.12
CA ARG A 155 18.10 7.51 2.30
C ARG A 155 16.95 8.43 1.93
N VAL A 156 15.93 8.48 2.77
CA VAL A 156 14.68 9.21 2.51
C VAL A 156 14.37 10.17 3.66
N GLY A 157 13.52 11.15 3.39
CA GLY A 157 13.09 12.12 4.40
C GLY A 157 14.23 12.96 5.00
N ASP A 158 15.21 13.34 4.18
CA ASP A 158 16.44 14.03 4.61
C ASP A 158 17.35 13.17 5.53
N GLY A 159 17.35 11.86 5.30
CA GLY A 159 18.25 10.93 5.99
C GLY A 159 17.72 10.37 7.31
N VAL A 160 16.48 10.70 7.69
CA VAL A 160 15.82 10.16 8.90
C VAL A 160 15.43 8.68 8.79
N ALA A 161 15.52 8.10 7.59
CA ALA A 161 15.38 6.66 7.37
C ALA A 161 16.11 6.22 6.10
N SER A 162 16.32 4.91 5.96
CA SER A 162 16.68 4.28 4.70
C SER A 162 15.64 3.24 4.29
N VAL A 163 15.38 3.13 2.99
CA VAL A 163 14.43 2.17 2.42
C VAL A 163 15.19 1.27 1.46
N ARG A 164 14.91 -0.04 1.51
CA ARG A 164 15.45 -1.05 0.59
C ARG A 164 14.33 -1.94 0.05
N ALA A 165 14.45 -2.32 -1.21
CA ALA A 165 13.59 -3.28 -1.90
C ALA A 165 14.36 -3.93 -3.06
N ASP A 166 13.87 -5.05 -3.57
CA ASP A 166 14.31 -5.62 -4.84
C ASP A 166 13.27 -5.43 -5.98
N PHE A 167 12.07 -4.93 -5.64
CA PHE A 167 10.92 -4.76 -6.53
C PHE A 167 10.50 -6.06 -7.25
N ARG A 168 10.69 -7.21 -6.60
CA ARG A 168 10.28 -8.52 -7.11
C ARG A 168 9.10 -9.04 -6.29
N ILE A 169 8.31 -9.90 -6.92
CA ILE A 169 7.32 -10.71 -6.22
C ILE A 169 8.03 -11.96 -5.72
N HIS A 170 7.99 -12.17 -4.41
CA HIS A 170 8.61 -13.30 -3.74
C HIS A 170 7.73 -14.56 -3.81
N ALA A 171 8.22 -15.69 -3.30
CA ALA A 171 7.49 -16.97 -3.34
C ALA A 171 6.13 -16.94 -2.63
N ASP A 172 5.94 -16.03 -1.68
CA ASP A 172 4.68 -15.78 -0.96
C ASP A 172 3.66 -14.94 -1.76
N GLY A 173 4.06 -14.42 -2.93
CA GLY A 173 3.23 -13.55 -3.76
C GLY A 173 3.29 -12.06 -3.41
N PHE A 174 4.17 -11.65 -2.49
CA PHE A 174 4.31 -10.26 -2.03
C PHE A 174 5.65 -9.67 -2.47
N SER A 175 5.67 -8.37 -2.75
CA SER A 175 6.90 -7.58 -2.78
C SER A 175 7.34 -7.25 -1.36
N ARG A 176 8.61 -6.85 -1.18
CA ARG A 176 9.17 -6.56 0.14
C ARG A 176 9.80 -5.17 0.20
N PHE A 177 9.58 -4.48 1.32
CA PHE A 177 10.24 -3.22 1.66
C PHE A 177 10.79 -3.29 3.08
N LEU A 178 12.07 -2.98 3.24
CA LEU A 178 12.70 -2.79 4.54
C LEU A 178 12.93 -1.29 4.76
N ILE A 179 12.40 -0.78 5.87
CA ILE A 179 12.64 0.58 6.35
C ILE A 179 13.48 0.50 7.62
N GLU A 180 14.66 1.09 7.57
CA GLU A 180 15.51 1.26 8.75
C GLU A 180 15.43 2.69 9.25
N ASP A 181 14.97 2.82 10.48
CA ASP A 181 14.67 4.07 11.15
C ASP A 181 15.89 4.68 11.84
N VAL A 182 16.22 5.92 11.47
CA VAL A 182 17.25 6.71 12.17
C VAL A 182 16.62 7.64 13.19
N SER A 183 15.53 8.32 12.84
CA SER A 183 14.88 9.32 13.71
C SER A 183 13.44 9.68 13.29
N LEU A 184 12.68 8.72 12.74
CA LEU A 184 11.30 8.89 12.35
C LEU A 184 10.40 9.14 13.56
N THR A 185 9.63 10.21 13.51
CA THR A 185 8.42 10.31 14.34
C THR A 185 7.37 9.29 13.85
N PRO A 186 6.43 8.86 14.70
CA PRO A 186 5.42 7.89 14.29
C PRO A 186 4.56 8.31 13.09
N ARG A 187 4.31 9.61 12.95
CA ARG A 187 3.58 10.16 11.80
C ARG A 187 4.44 10.20 10.53
N GLN A 188 5.77 10.35 10.64
CA GLN A 188 6.67 10.25 9.48
C GLN A 188 6.76 8.82 8.98
N ALA A 189 6.91 7.84 9.88
CA ALA A 189 6.90 6.41 9.54
C ALA A 189 5.62 6.02 8.80
N GLY A 190 4.46 6.41 9.35
CA GLY A 190 3.16 6.25 8.72
C GLY A 190 3.04 6.81 7.31
N ARG A 191 3.45 8.08 7.13
CA ARG A 191 3.47 8.73 5.82
C ARG A 191 4.37 8.00 4.85
N MET A 192 5.54 7.54 5.30
CA MET A 192 6.51 6.88 4.45
C MET A 192 5.97 5.56 3.90
N VAL A 193 5.42 4.71 4.77
CA VAL A 193 4.78 3.45 4.38
C VAL A 193 3.65 3.72 3.40
N GLN A 194 2.75 4.66 3.72
CA GLN A 194 1.65 5.01 2.81
C GLN A 194 2.15 5.47 1.44
N ARG A 195 3.20 6.30 1.38
CA ARG A 195 3.73 6.82 0.11
C ARG A 195 4.39 5.73 -0.72
N LEU A 196 5.14 4.82 -0.11
CA LEU A 196 5.75 3.69 -0.82
C LEU A 196 4.67 2.80 -1.45
N LEU A 197 3.65 2.42 -0.67
CA LEU A 197 2.56 1.58 -1.13
C LEU A 197 1.69 2.28 -2.20
N GLU A 198 1.45 3.59 -2.06
CA GLU A 198 0.77 4.37 -3.08
C GLU A 198 1.59 4.44 -4.37
N ILE A 199 2.89 4.69 -4.30
CA ILE A 199 3.77 4.71 -5.48
C ILE A 199 3.70 3.38 -6.23
N GLU A 200 3.84 2.26 -5.51
CA GLU A 200 3.75 0.92 -6.11
C GLU A 200 2.37 0.67 -6.74
N THR A 201 1.30 1.05 -6.04
CA THR A 201 -0.08 0.94 -6.55
C THR A 201 -0.28 1.74 -7.83
N TYR A 202 0.11 3.02 -7.85
CA TYR A 202 -0.09 3.89 -9.01
C TYR A 202 0.87 3.54 -10.17
N LEU A 203 2.08 3.05 -9.88
CA LEU A 203 2.99 2.54 -10.90
C LEU A 203 2.37 1.33 -11.62
N MET A 204 1.88 0.34 -10.86
CA MET A 204 1.22 -0.82 -11.45
C MET A 204 -0.04 -0.44 -12.23
N ARG A 205 -0.83 0.52 -11.71
CA ARG A 205 -1.99 1.06 -12.45
C ARG A 205 -1.59 1.74 -13.76
N ALA A 206 -0.54 2.56 -13.77
CA ALA A 206 -0.06 3.20 -14.98
C ALA A 206 0.36 2.14 -16.03
N LEU A 207 1.02 1.07 -15.58
CA LEU A 207 1.49 -0.01 -16.43
C LEU A 207 0.36 -0.91 -16.98
N LEU A 208 -0.86 -0.86 -16.44
CA LEU A 208 -2.01 -1.58 -17.02
C LEU A 208 -2.34 -1.11 -18.45
N THR A 209 -1.93 0.11 -18.82
CA THR A 209 -2.12 0.65 -20.17
C THR A 209 -1.04 0.22 -21.16
N LEU A 210 0.07 -0.36 -20.68
CA LEU A 210 1.21 -0.76 -21.52
C LEU A 210 0.84 -1.82 -22.58
N PRO A 211 0.04 -2.87 -22.29
CA PRO A 211 -0.39 -3.80 -23.33
C PRO A 211 -1.19 -3.13 -24.44
N VAL A 212 -2.06 -2.17 -24.09
CA VAL A 212 -2.84 -1.39 -25.07
C VAL A 212 -1.90 -0.54 -25.92
N ALA A 213 -0.97 0.18 -25.31
CA ALA A 213 0.03 0.97 -26.04
C ALA A 213 0.85 0.11 -27.01
N ARG A 214 1.31 -1.06 -26.57
CA ARG A 214 2.06 -2.02 -27.42
C ARG A 214 1.23 -2.55 -28.59
N ALA A 215 -0.07 -2.78 -28.40
CA ALA A 215 -0.97 -3.22 -29.46
C ALA A 215 -1.31 -2.12 -30.47
N THR A 216 -1.36 -0.86 -30.04
CA THR A 216 -1.66 0.29 -30.91
C THR A 216 -0.46 0.73 -31.74
N LEU A 217 0.77 0.57 -31.24
CA LEU A 217 1.99 1.03 -31.93
C LEU A 217 2.12 0.50 -33.38
N PRO A 218 1.90 -0.79 -33.69
CA PRO A 218 1.94 -1.28 -35.07
C PRO A 218 0.85 -0.68 -35.97
N VAL A 219 -0.35 -0.46 -35.43
CA VAL A 219 -1.47 0.15 -36.18
C VAL A 219 -1.16 1.59 -36.56
N LEU A 220 -0.56 2.34 -35.63
CA LEU A 220 -0.13 3.72 -35.88
C LEU A 220 0.97 3.76 -36.95
N ALA A 221 1.94 2.85 -36.88
CA ALA A 221 3.01 2.77 -37.88
C ALA A 221 2.48 2.45 -39.29
N ASP A 222 1.49 1.55 -39.41
CA ASP A 222 0.83 1.26 -40.69
C ASP A 222 0.06 2.49 -41.23
N ALA A 223 -0.67 3.19 -40.36
CA ALA A 223 -1.38 4.41 -40.73
C ALA A 223 -0.43 5.52 -41.21
N ASP A 224 0.73 5.70 -40.55
CA ASP A 224 1.76 6.66 -40.95
C ASP A 224 2.35 6.30 -42.33
N LEU A 225 2.58 5.01 -42.60
CA LEU A 225 3.06 4.54 -43.91
C LEU A 225 2.02 4.79 -45.02
N GLN A 226 0.74 4.53 -44.75
CA GLN A 226 -0.33 4.80 -45.70
C GLN A 226 -0.46 6.30 -46.00
N LEU A 227 -0.34 7.15 -44.98
CA LEU A 227 -0.38 8.61 -45.14
C LEU A 227 0.81 9.12 -45.97
N ALA A 228 2.01 8.56 -45.77
CA ALA A 228 3.20 8.94 -46.53
C ALA A 228 3.15 8.54 -48.01
N ALA A 229 2.24 7.63 -48.39
CA ALA A 229 2.05 7.16 -49.77
C ALA A 229 1.01 7.98 -50.57
N LEU A 230 0.34 8.95 -49.94
CA LEU A 230 -0.61 9.89 -50.56
C LEU A 230 0.10 11.15 -51.07
#